data_AF-A0A8S3HHX7-F1
#
_entry.id   AF-A0A8S3HHX7-F1
#
_cell.length_a   1.000
_cell.length_b   1.000
_cell.length_c   1.000
_cell.angle_alpha   90.00
_cell.angle_beta   90.00
_cell.angle_gamma   90.00
#
_symmetry.space_group_name_H-M   'P 1'
#
loop_
_entity.id
_entity.type
_entity.pdbx_description
1 polymer ?
#
loop_
_entity_poly.entity_id
_entity_poly.type
_entity_poly.pdbx_seq_one_letter_code
_entity_poly.pdbx_strand_id
1 'polypeptide(L)'
;MSTSSQFQPLVIPRDSDGFVKSFTLSNYNCPTASTARAFFQEYGFVVIANVYTPEQCNDTISDIWNVIESFVGKPVQNNEQLWNQKLWTRTGIIEEGIIGGGSLWTRQILLNRQTPALHTAFASVLGTENILVNQDRYGMFRPSKEHPERSTMTNLHLDMNPWLYIDQEDNSEQLKVLGELNYDSDDDWITENNEPGCSKVGELHVQGLVNLADNLEEDGGFWLVPGFHKYLTQWADDHRHL
;
A
#
# COMPACT_ATOMS: atom_id res chain seq x y z
N MET A 1 11.17 -25.14 -27.65
CA MET A 1 11.87 -23.84 -27.60
C MET A 1 10.85 -22.86 -27.04
N SER A 2 10.88 -22.62 -25.73
CA SER A 2 9.97 -21.66 -25.12
C SER A 2 10.48 -20.26 -25.47
N THR A 3 9.72 -19.51 -26.24
CA THR A 3 9.95 -18.08 -26.38
C THR A 3 9.58 -17.46 -25.05
N SER A 4 10.56 -17.25 -24.17
CA SER A 4 10.41 -16.35 -23.02
C SER A 4 9.90 -15.03 -23.59
N SER A 5 8.63 -14.70 -23.35
CA SER A 5 8.09 -13.41 -23.72
C SER A 5 8.77 -12.39 -22.82
N GLN A 6 9.52 -11.48 -23.40
CA GLN A 6 10.11 -10.39 -22.64
C GLN A 6 8.99 -9.48 -22.12
N PHE A 7 9.02 -9.12 -20.83
CA PHE A 7 8.09 -8.13 -20.27
C PHE A 7 8.08 -6.86 -21.13
N GLN A 8 6.88 -6.43 -21.55
CA GLN A 8 6.68 -5.21 -22.31
C GLN A 8 5.97 -4.19 -21.41
N PRO A 9 6.61 -3.06 -21.07
CA PRO A 9 5.98 -2.02 -20.27
C PRO A 9 4.71 -1.50 -20.94
N LEU A 10 3.64 -1.35 -20.15
CA LEU A 10 2.38 -0.79 -20.62
C LEU A 10 2.44 0.74 -20.64
N VAL A 11 1.80 1.36 -21.63
CA VAL A 11 1.59 2.81 -21.66
C VAL A 11 0.40 3.14 -20.77
N ILE A 12 0.65 3.84 -19.67
CA ILE A 12 -0.37 4.20 -18.68
C ILE A 12 -1.14 5.44 -19.18
N PRO A 13 -2.48 5.42 -19.22
CA PRO A 13 -3.28 6.61 -19.49
C PRO A 13 -3.09 7.68 -18.42
N ARG A 14 -2.83 8.92 -18.85
CA ARG A 14 -2.70 10.10 -17.98
C ARG A 14 -3.78 11.15 -18.30
N ASP A 15 -4.10 12.01 -17.34
CA ASP A 15 -4.98 13.16 -17.55
C ASP A 15 -4.23 14.38 -18.08
N SER A 16 -4.93 15.52 -18.21
CA SER A 16 -4.36 16.76 -18.76
C SER A 16 -3.30 17.39 -17.87
N ASP A 17 -3.32 17.10 -16.57
CA ASP A 17 -2.38 17.64 -15.59
C ASP A 17 -1.16 16.72 -15.43
N GLY A 18 -1.15 15.59 -16.15
CA GLY A 18 -0.06 14.63 -16.16
C GLY A 18 -0.18 13.55 -15.10
N PHE A 19 -1.23 13.53 -14.28
CA PHE A 19 -1.46 12.46 -13.31
C PHE A 19 -1.97 11.19 -14.02
N VAL A 20 -1.77 10.04 -13.40
CA VAL A 20 -2.38 8.80 -13.89
C VAL A 20 -3.90 8.94 -13.85
N LYS A 21 -4.57 8.42 -14.89
CA LYS A 21 -6.03 8.40 -14.97
C LYS A 21 -6.63 7.84 -13.68
N SER A 22 -7.43 8.66 -13.01
CA SER A 22 -8.16 8.30 -11.80
C SER A 22 -9.63 8.01 -12.08
N PHE A 23 -10.30 7.37 -11.12
CA PHE A 23 -11.73 7.14 -11.09
C PHE A 23 -12.31 7.78 -9.84
N THR A 24 -13.41 8.52 -9.96
CA THR A 24 -13.93 9.31 -8.84
C THR A 24 -15.14 8.65 -8.20
N LEU A 25 -15.20 8.72 -6.87
CA LEU A 25 -16.39 8.36 -6.11
C LEU A 25 -17.40 9.52 -6.09
N SER A 26 -18.69 9.20 -6.14
CA SER A 26 -19.78 10.16 -5.98
C SER A 26 -20.81 9.57 -5.02
N ASN A 27 -21.08 10.26 -3.90
CA ASN A 27 -22.01 9.81 -2.86
C ASN A 27 -21.73 8.37 -2.38
N TYR A 28 -20.47 8.05 -2.07
CA TYR A 28 -20.02 6.71 -1.66
C TYR A 28 -20.40 5.59 -2.66
N ASN A 29 -20.49 5.95 -3.94
CA ASN A 29 -20.63 5.01 -5.04
C ASN A 29 -19.53 5.26 -6.07
N CYS A 30 -19.16 4.24 -6.82
CA CYS A 30 -18.27 4.38 -7.98
C CYS A 30 -19.09 4.12 -9.25
N PRO A 31 -19.65 5.15 -9.90
CA PRO A 31 -20.44 4.98 -11.13
C PRO A 31 -19.67 4.31 -12.26
N THR A 32 -18.34 4.36 -12.18
CA THR A 32 -17.41 3.78 -13.15
C THR A 32 -16.70 2.54 -12.59
N ALA A 33 -17.26 1.86 -11.58
CA ALA A 33 -16.65 0.70 -10.92
C ALA A 33 -16.21 -0.38 -11.91
N SER A 34 -17.02 -0.67 -12.93
CA SER A 34 -16.68 -1.64 -13.97
C SER A 34 -15.44 -1.21 -14.78
N THR A 35 -15.35 0.07 -15.13
CA THR A 35 -14.20 0.65 -15.83
C THR A 35 -12.96 0.71 -14.93
N ALA A 36 -13.13 1.04 -13.65
CA ALA A 36 -12.05 1.03 -12.66
C ALA A 36 -11.49 -0.39 -12.47
N ARG A 37 -12.36 -1.40 -12.37
CA ARG A 37 -11.93 -2.81 -12.33
C ARG A 37 -11.26 -3.25 -13.61
N ALA A 38 -11.79 -2.87 -14.78
CA ALA A 38 -11.14 -3.20 -16.06
C ALA A 38 -9.74 -2.57 -16.17
N PHE A 39 -9.58 -1.33 -15.67
CA PHE A 39 -8.27 -0.68 -15.57
C PHE A 39 -7.34 -1.46 -14.62
N PHE A 40 -7.82 -1.84 -13.44
CA PHE A 40 -7.07 -2.65 -12.49
C PHE A 40 -6.62 -3.99 -13.09
N GLN A 41 -7.52 -4.69 -13.78
CA GLN A 41 -7.20 -5.96 -14.46
C GLN A 41 -6.14 -5.78 -15.56
N GLU A 42 -6.18 -4.65 -16.26
CA GLU A 42 -5.23 -4.37 -17.34
C GLU A 42 -3.84 -4.00 -16.81
N TYR A 43 -3.77 -3.09 -15.85
CA TYR A 43 -2.52 -2.47 -15.41
C TYR A 43 -1.99 -2.99 -14.07
N GLY A 44 -2.78 -3.77 -13.32
CA GLY A 44 -2.39 -4.31 -12.00
C GLY A 44 -2.51 -3.30 -10.86
N PHE A 45 -3.02 -2.10 -11.14
CA PHE A 45 -3.26 -1.04 -10.17
C PHE A 45 -4.40 -0.14 -10.63
N VAL A 46 -4.94 0.67 -9.73
CA VAL A 46 -5.97 1.67 -10.04
C VAL A 46 -5.90 2.83 -9.05
N VAL A 47 -6.19 4.04 -9.53
CA VAL A 47 -6.28 5.23 -8.69
C VAL A 47 -7.74 5.61 -8.51
N ILE A 48 -8.21 5.66 -7.26
CA ILE A 48 -9.55 6.14 -6.92
C ILE A 48 -9.40 7.51 -6.25
N ALA A 49 -9.92 8.55 -6.89
CA ALA A 49 -9.85 9.93 -6.42
C ALA A 49 -11.04 10.30 -5.51
N ASN A 50 -10.82 11.29 -4.66
CA ASN A 50 -11.81 11.85 -3.72
C ASN A 50 -12.38 10.79 -2.76
N VAL A 51 -11.52 9.88 -2.29
CA VAL A 51 -11.88 8.89 -1.25
C VAL A 51 -12.05 9.59 0.09
N TYR A 52 -11.11 10.45 0.47
CA TYR A 52 -11.20 11.29 1.67
C TYR A 52 -11.48 12.75 1.31
N THR A 53 -12.21 13.43 2.17
CA THR A 53 -12.34 14.88 2.13
C THR A 53 -11.04 15.54 2.59
N PRO A 54 -10.80 16.82 2.25
CA PRO A 54 -9.65 17.57 2.78
C PRO A 54 -9.59 17.58 4.31
N GLU A 55 -10.73 17.59 4.99
CA GLU A 55 -10.80 17.50 6.46
C GLU A 55 -10.32 16.14 6.97
N GLN A 56 -10.78 15.04 6.37
CA GLN A 56 -10.32 13.69 6.72
C GLN A 56 -8.81 13.49 6.47
N CYS A 57 -8.28 14.07 5.38
CA CYS A 57 -6.85 14.08 5.13
C CYS A 57 -6.09 14.85 6.23
N ASN A 58 -6.56 16.05 6.59
CA ASN A 58 -5.93 16.86 7.65
C ASN A 58 -5.99 16.20 9.02
N ASP A 59 -7.11 15.56 9.38
CA ASP A 59 -7.25 14.80 10.62
C ASP A 59 -6.23 13.64 10.66
N THR A 60 -6.05 12.95 9.53
CA THR A 60 -5.05 11.87 9.42
C THR A 60 -3.63 12.38 9.51
N ILE A 61 -3.30 13.49 8.85
CA ILE A 61 -1.98 14.13 8.94
C ILE A 61 -1.70 14.56 10.39
N SER A 62 -2.68 15.13 11.07
CA SER A 62 -2.57 15.50 12.49
C SER A 62 -2.27 14.26 13.36
N ASP A 63 -2.95 13.15 13.10
CA ASP A 63 -2.71 11.90 13.83
C ASP A 63 -1.32 11.30 13.55
N ILE A 64 -0.84 11.35 12.31
CA ILE A 64 0.54 10.96 11.97
C ILE A 64 1.56 11.77 12.79
N TRP A 65 1.36 13.08 12.91
CA TRP A 65 2.22 13.92 13.74
C TRP A 65 2.12 13.58 15.22
N ASN A 66 0.92 13.32 15.74
CA ASN A 66 0.75 12.88 17.13
C ASN A 66 1.48 11.55 17.39
N VAL A 67 1.42 10.60 16.46
CA VAL A 67 2.14 9.32 16.55
C VAL A 67 3.65 9.57 16.56
N ILE A 68 4.18 10.35 15.61
CA ILE A 68 5.61 10.71 15.55
C ILE A 68 6.06 11.37 16.85
N GLU A 69 5.33 12.37 17.32
CA GLU A 69 5.67 13.13 18.53
C GLU A 69 5.58 12.26 19.79
N SER A 70 4.71 11.25 19.82
CA SER A 70 4.66 10.26 20.91
C SER A 70 5.92 9.40 20.97
N PHE A 71 6.45 8.96 19.82
CA PHE A 71 7.68 8.18 19.74
C PHE A 71 8.92 9.03 20.05
N VAL A 72 8.95 10.26 19.55
CA VAL A 72 10.05 11.20 19.79
C VAL A 72 10.02 11.73 21.23
N GLY A 73 8.84 11.86 21.83
CA GLY A 73 8.61 12.36 23.18
C GLY A 73 8.63 13.90 23.31
N LYS A 74 8.45 14.63 22.20
CA LYS A 74 8.30 16.10 22.19
C LYS A 74 7.72 16.58 20.85
N PRO A 75 7.18 17.81 20.81
CA PRO A 75 6.74 18.41 19.56
C PRO A 75 7.87 18.60 18.55
N VAL A 76 7.66 18.15 17.31
CA VAL A 76 8.62 18.27 16.21
C VAL A 76 7.99 18.72 14.88
N GLN A 77 6.66 18.70 14.73
CA GLN A 77 5.98 19.01 13.47
C GLN A 77 6.43 20.35 12.86
N ASN A 78 6.51 21.40 13.68
CA ASN A 78 6.80 22.76 13.21
C ASN A 78 8.28 23.14 13.32
N ASN A 79 9.19 22.17 13.44
CA ASN A 79 10.63 22.43 13.54
C ASN A 79 11.44 21.36 12.80
N GLU A 80 11.71 21.62 11.53
CA GLU A 80 12.46 20.73 10.64
C GLU A 80 13.88 20.40 11.12
N GLN A 81 14.52 21.27 11.93
CA GLN A 81 15.83 20.96 12.52
C GLN A 81 15.77 19.75 13.46
N LEU A 82 14.58 19.42 13.97
CA LEU A 82 14.34 18.23 14.79
C LEU A 82 14.08 16.98 13.96
N TRP A 83 13.94 17.06 12.63
CA TRP A 83 13.74 15.89 11.75
C TRP A 83 15.06 15.18 11.41
N ASN A 84 16.06 15.29 12.30
CA ASN A 84 17.35 14.65 12.18
C ASN A 84 17.27 13.15 12.51
N GLN A 85 18.27 12.40 12.05
CA GLN A 85 18.33 10.96 12.18
C GLN A 85 18.14 10.46 13.62
N LYS A 86 18.71 11.15 14.61
CA LYS A 86 18.66 10.74 16.02
C LYS A 86 17.23 10.68 16.57
N LEU A 87 16.35 11.59 16.16
CA LEU A 87 14.97 11.58 16.60
C LEU A 87 14.12 10.69 15.70
N TRP A 88 14.38 10.70 14.39
CA TRP A 88 13.57 9.95 13.43
C TRP A 88 13.72 8.43 13.56
N THR A 89 14.90 7.89 13.90
CA THR A 89 15.09 6.43 14.10
C THR A 89 14.19 5.82 15.17
N ARG A 90 13.46 6.64 15.95
CA ARG A 90 12.54 6.20 16.98
C ARG A 90 11.11 6.00 16.46
N THR A 91 10.80 6.45 15.24
CA THR A 91 9.42 6.57 14.74
C THR A 91 8.93 5.35 13.98
N GLY A 92 9.80 4.40 13.61
CA GLY A 92 9.45 3.23 12.80
C GLY A 92 10.61 2.75 11.92
N ILE A 93 10.28 2.24 10.73
CA ILE A 93 11.23 1.77 9.72
C ILE A 93 11.57 2.94 8.79
N ILE A 94 12.53 3.76 9.21
CA ILE A 94 12.79 5.07 8.60
C ILE A 94 13.38 4.97 7.20
N GLU A 95 14.07 3.88 6.88
CA GLU A 95 14.66 3.61 5.59
C GLU A 95 13.57 3.43 4.52
N GLU A 96 12.36 3.02 4.92
CA GLU A 96 11.21 2.81 4.04
C GLU A 96 10.13 3.89 4.20
N GLY A 97 10.34 4.86 5.10
CA GLY A 97 9.36 5.91 5.37
C GLY A 97 8.14 5.43 6.16
N ILE A 98 8.26 4.32 6.89
CA ILE A 98 7.16 3.75 7.69
C ILE A 98 7.20 4.33 9.11
N ILE A 99 6.03 4.74 9.60
CA ILE A 99 5.80 5.25 10.94
C ILE A 99 5.04 4.18 11.75
N GLY A 100 5.64 3.72 12.84
CA GLY A 100 5.21 2.58 13.65
C GLY A 100 6.15 1.38 13.49
N GLY A 101 6.47 0.72 14.61
CA GLY A 101 7.22 -0.55 14.60
C GLY A 101 6.34 -1.74 14.19
N GLY A 102 5.12 -1.80 14.73
CA GLY A 102 4.04 -2.70 14.33
C GLY A 102 2.78 -1.91 13.96
N SER A 103 1.66 -2.60 13.80
CA SER A 103 0.34 -2.01 13.53
C SER A 103 -0.04 -0.87 14.48
N LEU A 104 -0.71 0.15 13.95
CA LEU A 104 -1.17 1.30 14.74
C LEU A 104 -2.68 1.22 15.00
N TRP A 105 -3.09 1.72 16.17
CA TRP A 105 -4.47 1.62 16.68
C TRP A 105 -5.05 2.95 17.17
N THR A 106 -4.53 4.06 16.66
CA THR A 106 -5.08 5.38 17.01
C THR A 106 -6.55 5.48 16.61
N ARG A 107 -7.29 6.35 17.28
CA ARG A 107 -8.70 6.56 16.93
C ARG A 107 -8.87 6.95 15.46
N GLN A 108 -7.96 7.78 14.92
CA GLN A 108 -8.05 8.25 13.55
C GLN A 108 -7.79 7.15 12.52
N ILE A 109 -6.79 6.29 12.73
CA ILE A 109 -6.52 5.19 11.79
C ILE A 109 -7.69 4.20 11.70
N LEU A 110 -8.38 3.98 12.83
CA LEU A 110 -9.60 3.16 12.87
C LEU A 110 -10.77 3.83 12.15
N LEU A 111 -10.94 5.16 12.27
CA LEU A 111 -11.96 5.88 11.52
C LEU A 111 -11.71 5.85 10.01
N ASN A 112 -10.44 6.02 9.61
CA ASN A 112 -10.02 5.97 8.22
C ASN A 112 -10.47 4.66 7.56
N ARG A 113 -10.19 3.53 8.22
CA ARG A 113 -10.58 2.18 7.75
C ARG A 113 -12.09 1.93 7.72
N GLN A 114 -12.85 2.65 8.53
CA GLN A 114 -14.31 2.53 8.61
C GLN A 114 -15.06 3.52 7.70
N THR A 115 -14.34 4.31 6.90
CA THR A 115 -14.98 5.31 6.04
C THR A 115 -15.73 4.63 4.89
N PRO A 116 -17.02 4.95 4.66
CA PRO A 116 -17.81 4.34 3.57
C PRO A 116 -17.15 4.51 2.20
N ALA A 117 -16.57 5.67 1.91
CA ALA A 117 -15.85 5.92 0.66
C ALA A 117 -14.68 4.95 0.43
N LEU A 118 -13.90 4.63 1.48
CA LEU A 118 -12.78 3.70 1.38
C LEU A 118 -13.31 2.29 1.10
N HIS A 119 -14.34 1.86 1.84
CA HIS A 119 -15.01 0.58 1.59
C HIS A 119 -15.52 0.49 0.15
N THR A 120 -16.20 1.52 -0.37
CA THR A 120 -16.65 1.58 -1.77
C THR A 120 -15.50 1.46 -2.76
N ALA A 121 -14.37 2.14 -2.50
CA ALA A 121 -13.20 2.09 -3.37
C ALA A 121 -12.69 0.64 -3.49
N PHE A 122 -12.46 -0.04 -2.36
CA PHE A 122 -12.01 -1.42 -2.36
C PHE A 122 -13.07 -2.37 -2.94
N ALA A 123 -14.36 -2.21 -2.60
CA ALA A 123 -15.44 -3.05 -3.13
C ALA A 123 -15.58 -2.95 -4.66
N SER A 124 -15.35 -1.75 -5.20
CA SER A 124 -15.34 -1.51 -6.64
C SER A 124 -14.22 -2.28 -7.34
N VAL A 125 -13.07 -2.46 -6.69
CA VAL A 125 -11.95 -3.24 -7.22
C VAL A 125 -12.15 -4.74 -6.99
N LEU A 126 -12.46 -5.15 -5.76
CA LEU A 126 -12.58 -6.55 -5.33
C LEU A 126 -13.81 -7.28 -5.88
N GLY A 127 -14.92 -6.59 -6.11
CA GLY A 127 -16.16 -7.23 -6.59
C GLY A 127 -17.06 -7.80 -5.54
N THR A 128 -16.81 -7.44 -4.31
CA THR A 128 -17.61 -7.84 -3.16
C THR A 128 -17.61 -6.69 -2.16
N GLU A 129 -18.73 -6.53 -1.44
CA GLU A 129 -18.83 -5.65 -0.29
C GLU A 129 -18.41 -6.35 1.01
N ASN A 130 -18.28 -7.69 0.98
CA ASN A 130 -17.78 -8.49 2.09
C ASN A 130 -16.25 -8.44 2.08
N ILE A 131 -15.68 -7.42 2.71
CA ILE A 131 -14.25 -7.15 2.74
C ILE A 131 -13.77 -7.25 4.18
N LEU A 132 -12.68 -8.00 4.39
CA LEU A 132 -11.97 -8.01 5.67
C LEU A 132 -11.08 -6.77 5.75
N VAL A 133 -11.12 -6.11 6.90
CA VAL A 133 -10.31 -4.92 7.16
C VAL A 133 -9.04 -5.35 7.86
N ASN A 134 -7.92 -4.98 7.27
CA ASN A 134 -6.59 -5.24 7.77
C ASN A 134 -6.09 -4.07 8.65
N GLN A 135 -5.07 -4.27 9.48
CA GLN A 135 -4.48 -3.20 10.32
C GLN A 135 -3.00 -3.05 10.02
N ASP A 136 -2.56 -1.80 9.89
CA ASP A 136 -1.20 -1.47 9.45
C ASP A 136 -0.82 -0.06 9.94
N ARG A 137 0.30 0.43 9.45
CA ARG A 137 1.04 1.62 9.86
C ARG A 137 0.73 2.83 8.98
N TYR A 138 1.38 3.95 9.30
CA TYR A 138 1.39 5.14 8.45
C TYR A 138 2.68 5.22 7.62
N GLY A 139 2.61 5.93 6.49
CA GLY A 139 3.76 6.31 5.68
C GLY A 139 4.03 7.80 5.75
N MET A 140 5.29 8.21 5.91
CA MET A 140 5.73 9.60 5.81
C MET A 140 7.17 9.67 5.29
N PHE A 141 7.34 10.36 4.17
CA PHE A 141 8.64 10.67 3.59
C PHE A 141 9.08 12.07 4.04
N ARG A 142 10.31 12.18 4.55
CA ARG A 142 10.92 13.47 4.87
C ARG A 142 11.46 14.11 3.59
N PRO A 143 11.34 15.43 3.40
CA PRO A 143 12.03 16.13 2.32
C PRO A 143 13.53 15.84 2.36
N SER A 144 14.07 15.31 1.27
CA SER A 144 15.46 14.85 1.18
C SER A 144 16.31 15.58 0.15
N LYS A 145 15.71 16.42 -0.70
CA LYS A 145 16.43 17.16 -1.76
C LYS A 145 17.58 18.02 -1.23
N GLU A 146 17.34 18.74 -0.13
CA GLU A 146 18.36 19.54 0.57
C GLU A 146 18.99 18.77 1.76
N HIS A 147 18.46 17.59 2.06
CA HIS A 147 18.82 16.74 3.20
C HIS A 147 18.97 15.27 2.77
N PRO A 148 20.00 14.92 1.97
CA PRO A 148 20.12 13.60 1.37
C PRO A 148 20.14 12.44 2.38
N GLU A 149 20.60 12.70 3.61
CA GLU A 149 20.60 11.75 4.72
C GLU A 149 19.20 11.31 5.17
N ARG A 150 18.15 12.02 4.73
CA ARG A 150 16.75 11.69 5.03
C ARG A 150 16.10 10.82 3.96
N SER A 151 16.80 10.55 2.86
CA SER A 151 16.27 9.74 1.76
C SER A 151 15.93 8.33 2.23
N THR A 152 14.79 7.84 1.77
CA THR A 152 14.43 6.42 1.88
C THR A 152 15.16 5.61 0.82
N MET A 153 15.27 4.30 1.04
CA MET A 153 15.86 3.38 0.08
C MET A 153 14.89 3.09 -1.06
N THR A 154 15.44 2.85 -2.25
CA THR A 154 14.68 2.23 -3.34
C THR A 154 14.61 0.73 -3.07
N ASN A 155 13.41 0.23 -2.77
CA ASN A 155 13.17 -1.18 -2.51
C ASN A 155 12.08 -1.71 -3.46
N LEU A 156 12.45 -2.06 -4.70
CA LEU A 156 11.52 -2.69 -5.63
C LEU A 156 11.46 -4.19 -5.34
N HIS A 157 10.33 -4.67 -4.80
CA HIS A 157 10.16 -6.03 -4.33
C HIS A 157 8.72 -6.54 -4.49
N LEU A 158 8.51 -7.79 -4.09
CA LEU A 158 7.19 -8.39 -3.88
C LEU A 158 7.02 -8.64 -2.38
N ASP A 159 5.85 -8.30 -1.84
CA ASP A 159 5.52 -8.49 -0.41
C ASP A 159 5.14 -9.93 -0.03
N MET A 160 5.22 -10.84 -0.99
CA MET A 160 4.90 -12.25 -0.79
C MET A 160 5.92 -13.14 -1.50
N ASN A 161 6.00 -14.40 -1.08
CA ASN A 161 6.84 -15.38 -1.75
C ASN A 161 6.19 -15.78 -3.09
N PRO A 162 6.78 -15.39 -4.24
CA PRO A 162 6.16 -15.61 -5.54
C PRO A 162 5.99 -17.09 -5.84
N TRP A 163 6.96 -17.94 -5.48
CA TRP A 163 6.91 -19.37 -5.75
C TRP A 163 5.85 -20.09 -4.93
N LEU A 164 5.69 -19.75 -3.65
CA LEU A 164 4.59 -20.29 -2.84
C LEU A 164 3.23 -19.86 -3.41
N TYR A 165 3.11 -18.62 -3.87
CA TYR A 165 1.88 -18.12 -4.46
C TYR A 165 1.46 -18.84 -5.75
N ILE A 166 2.41 -19.16 -6.64
CA ILE A 166 2.10 -19.84 -7.91
C ILE A 166 2.06 -21.37 -7.83
N ASP A 167 2.86 -22.00 -6.97
CA ASP A 167 3.02 -23.47 -6.99
C ASP A 167 1.95 -24.21 -6.20
N GLN A 168 1.49 -23.62 -5.09
CA GLN A 168 0.55 -24.27 -4.18
C GLN A 168 -0.77 -24.60 -4.88
N GLU A 169 -1.38 -25.72 -4.48
CA GLU A 169 -2.68 -26.16 -5.02
C GLU A 169 -3.87 -25.55 -4.28
N ASP A 170 -3.68 -25.20 -3.01
CA ASP A 170 -4.68 -24.63 -2.13
C ASP A 170 -4.03 -23.70 -1.09
N ASN A 171 -4.83 -23.18 -0.16
CA ASN A 171 -4.39 -22.27 0.89
C ASN A 171 -3.83 -22.99 2.14
N SER A 172 -3.40 -24.25 2.06
CA SER A 172 -2.95 -25.00 3.25
C SER A 172 -1.79 -24.32 4.00
N GLU A 173 -0.79 -23.78 3.28
CA GLU A 173 0.33 -23.05 3.91
C GLU A 173 -0.14 -21.74 4.54
N GLN A 174 -0.99 -20.97 3.84
CA GLN A 174 -1.58 -19.75 4.38
C GLN A 174 -2.37 -20.05 5.66
N LEU A 175 -3.24 -21.06 5.65
CA LEU A 175 -4.03 -21.46 6.81
C LEU A 175 -3.18 -21.93 7.99
N LYS A 176 -2.01 -22.51 7.72
CA LYS A 176 -1.04 -22.86 8.76
C LYS A 176 -0.46 -21.61 9.41
N VAL A 177 -0.01 -20.63 8.63
CA VAL A 177 0.50 -19.36 9.17
C VAL A 177 -0.59 -18.63 9.97
N LEU A 178 -1.79 -18.48 9.39
CA LEU A 178 -2.92 -17.83 10.05
C LEU A 178 -3.36 -18.57 11.32
N GLY A 179 -3.26 -19.91 11.34
CA GLY A 179 -3.59 -20.73 12.51
C GLY A 179 -2.58 -20.64 13.66
N GLU A 180 -1.39 -20.10 13.41
CA GLU A 180 -0.34 -19.86 14.41
C GLU A 180 -0.44 -18.46 15.05
N LEU A 181 -1.25 -17.54 14.49
CA LEU A 181 -1.44 -16.20 15.02
C LEU A 181 -2.23 -16.22 16.33
N ASN A 182 -1.69 -15.57 17.36
CA ASN A 182 -2.34 -15.37 18.66
C ASN A 182 -2.73 -13.92 18.94
N TYR A 183 -2.27 -12.97 18.12
CA TYR A 183 -2.48 -11.53 18.28
C TYR A 183 -2.00 -11.00 19.65
N ASP A 184 -0.92 -11.61 20.17
CA ASP A 184 -0.24 -11.13 21.38
C ASP A 184 0.69 -9.94 21.07
N SER A 185 0.94 -9.66 19.79
CA SER A 185 1.74 -8.52 19.33
C SER A 185 1.12 -7.80 18.13
N ASP A 186 1.52 -6.54 17.92
CA ASP A 186 1.11 -5.76 16.75
C ASP A 186 1.65 -6.33 15.41
N ASP A 187 2.67 -7.20 15.48
CA ASP A 187 3.30 -7.86 14.32
C ASP A 187 2.44 -9.00 13.75
N ASP A 188 1.57 -9.60 14.56
CA ASP A 188 0.65 -10.66 14.10
C ASP A 188 -0.33 -10.12 13.05
N TRP A 189 -0.77 -8.88 13.22
CA TRP A 189 -1.60 -8.17 12.24
C TRP A 189 -0.85 -7.88 10.95
N ILE A 190 0.44 -7.54 11.03
CA ILE A 190 1.27 -7.35 9.83
C ILE A 190 1.47 -8.68 9.10
N THR A 191 1.66 -9.76 9.86
CA THR A 191 1.79 -11.11 9.31
C THR A 191 0.49 -11.52 8.59
N GLU A 192 -0.67 -11.34 9.21
CA GLU A 192 -1.98 -11.59 8.57
C GLU A 192 -2.12 -10.85 7.23
N ASN A 193 -1.70 -9.59 7.17
CA ASN A 193 -1.80 -8.77 5.95
C ASN A 193 -0.96 -9.32 4.78
N ASN A 194 0.15 -9.99 5.10
CA ASN A 194 1.15 -10.43 4.12
C ASN A 194 0.95 -11.88 3.66
N GLU A 195 -0.18 -12.49 4.01
CA GLU A 195 -0.53 -13.86 3.65
C GLU A 195 -1.66 -13.89 2.60
N PRO A 196 -1.36 -13.66 1.29
CA PRO A 196 -2.37 -13.55 0.24
C PRO A 196 -2.92 -14.90 -0.27
N GLY A 197 -2.53 -16.04 0.32
CA GLY A 197 -2.96 -17.36 -0.15
C GLY A 197 -2.26 -17.77 -1.45
N CYS A 198 -2.80 -18.75 -2.17
CA CYS A 198 -2.27 -19.16 -3.47
C CYS A 198 -3.14 -18.69 -4.63
N SER A 199 -2.48 -18.48 -5.78
CA SER A 199 -3.12 -18.00 -7.01
C SER A 199 -4.23 -18.91 -7.56
N LYS A 200 -4.15 -20.22 -7.29
CA LYS A 200 -5.12 -21.21 -7.83
C LYS A 200 -6.48 -21.17 -7.16
N VAL A 201 -6.56 -20.71 -5.91
CA VAL A 201 -7.86 -20.47 -5.24
C VAL A 201 -8.57 -19.28 -5.87
N GLY A 202 -7.82 -18.32 -6.41
CA GLY A 202 -8.36 -17.19 -7.16
C GLY A 202 -8.97 -16.09 -6.29
N GLU A 203 -8.62 -16.05 -5.00
CA GLU A 203 -8.95 -14.95 -4.10
C GLU A 203 -8.12 -13.72 -4.46
N LEU A 204 -8.77 -12.56 -4.58
CA LEU A 204 -8.11 -11.32 -4.92
C LEU A 204 -7.73 -10.57 -3.64
N HIS A 205 -6.44 -10.47 -3.38
CA HIS A 205 -5.86 -9.63 -2.33
C HIS A 205 -5.30 -8.36 -2.95
N VAL A 206 -5.60 -7.21 -2.35
CA VAL A 206 -5.11 -5.91 -2.83
C VAL A 206 -4.51 -5.14 -1.68
N GLN A 207 -3.32 -4.61 -1.90
CA GLN A 207 -2.77 -3.55 -1.08
C GLN A 207 -3.31 -2.20 -1.55
N GLY A 208 -3.32 -1.22 -0.65
CA GLY A 208 -3.75 0.13 -0.97
C GLY A 208 -3.13 1.15 -0.03
N LEU A 209 -2.85 2.33 -0.59
CA LEU A 209 -2.41 3.51 0.14
C LEU A 209 -3.45 4.60 -0.06
N VAL A 210 -3.75 5.35 0.99
CA VAL A 210 -4.51 6.59 0.87
C VAL A 210 -3.51 7.74 0.82
N ASN A 211 -3.47 8.44 -0.32
CA ASN A 211 -2.65 9.63 -0.43
C ASN A 211 -3.30 10.80 0.33
N LEU A 212 -2.55 11.43 1.23
CA LEU A 212 -3.08 12.46 2.15
C LEU A 212 -2.72 13.89 1.73
N ALA A 213 -1.76 14.03 0.83
CA ALA A 213 -1.31 15.31 0.30
C ALA A 213 -1.09 15.18 -1.21
N ASP A 214 -1.21 16.28 -1.95
CA ASP A 214 -0.83 16.26 -3.36
C ASP A 214 0.67 16.01 -3.47
N ASN A 215 1.05 15.01 -4.28
CA ASN A 215 2.44 14.67 -4.54
C ASN A 215 2.72 14.72 -6.03
N LEU A 216 3.82 15.37 -6.39
CA LEU A 216 4.34 15.45 -7.74
C LEU A 216 5.45 14.41 -7.95
N GLU A 217 5.88 14.21 -9.20
CA GLU A 217 6.93 13.22 -9.51
C GLU A 217 8.25 13.53 -8.79
N GLU A 218 8.57 14.81 -8.55
CA GLU A 218 9.75 15.24 -7.81
C GLU A 218 9.72 14.98 -6.29
N ASP A 219 8.54 14.71 -5.71
CA ASP A 219 8.41 14.39 -4.28
C ASP A 219 8.83 12.94 -3.97
N GLY A 220 8.98 12.12 -5.02
CA GLY A 220 9.23 10.68 -4.89
C GLY A 220 7.97 9.91 -4.49
N GLY A 221 8.15 8.77 -3.83
CA GLY A 221 7.03 7.96 -3.29
C GLY A 221 6.90 6.59 -3.96
N PHE A 222 5.66 6.17 -4.18
CA PHE A 222 5.34 4.79 -4.56
C PHE A 222 5.65 4.49 -6.02
N TRP A 223 6.45 3.45 -6.25
CA TRP A 223 6.76 2.92 -7.58
C TRP A 223 6.14 1.54 -7.75
N LEU A 224 5.60 1.27 -8.93
CA LEU A 224 5.07 -0.03 -9.32
C LEU A 224 5.47 -0.37 -10.76
N VAL A 225 5.35 -1.64 -11.13
CA VAL A 225 5.59 -2.11 -12.50
C VAL A 225 4.23 -2.48 -13.12
N PRO A 226 3.60 -1.60 -13.91
CA PRO A 226 2.26 -1.83 -14.44
C PRO A 226 2.22 -3.08 -15.33
N GLY A 227 1.23 -3.93 -15.13
CA GLY A 227 1.04 -5.16 -15.89
C GLY A 227 1.92 -6.32 -15.44
N PHE A 228 2.77 -6.15 -14.43
CA PHE A 228 3.67 -7.20 -13.96
C PHE A 228 2.92 -8.42 -13.42
N HIS A 229 1.72 -8.25 -12.87
CA HIS A 229 0.86 -9.36 -12.42
C HIS A 229 0.55 -10.38 -13.53
N LYS A 230 0.50 -9.95 -14.80
CA LYS A 230 0.33 -10.83 -15.97
C LYS A 230 1.61 -11.58 -16.33
N TYR A 231 2.75 -11.11 -15.85
CA TYR A 231 4.08 -11.67 -16.10
C TYR A 231 4.65 -12.44 -14.90
N LEU A 232 4.03 -12.31 -13.71
CA LEU A 232 4.53 -12.87 -12.45
C LEU A 232 4.86 -14.36 -12.55
N THR A 233 3.97 -15.18 -13.13
CA THR A 233 4.20 -16.63 -13.26
C THR A 233 5.44 -16.94 -14.09
N GLN A 234 5.56 -16.34 -15.28
CA GLN A 234 6.72 -16.55 -16.14
C GLN A 234 8.00 -16.03 -15.48
N TRP A 235 7.94 -14.87 -14.85
CA TRP A 235 9.07 -14.32 -14.11
C TRP A 235 9.51 -15.26 -12.97
N ALA A 236 8.58 -15.77 -12.18
CA ALA A 236 8.90 -16.68 -11.07
C ALA A 236 9.51 -18.00 -11.58
N ASP A 237 9.02 -18.53 -12.70
CA ASP A 237 9.59 -19.72 -13.36
C ASP A 237 11.01 -19.50 -13.88
N ASP A 238 11.29 -18.33 -14.47
CA ASP A 238 12.62 -17.98 -14.97
C ASP A 238 13.63 -17.72 -13.83
N HIS A 239 13.14 -17.41 -12.63
CA HIS A 239 13.95 -17.00 -11.47
C HIS A 239 13.94 -17.98 -10.30
N ARG A 240 13.59 -19.26 -10.52
CA ARG A 240 13.54 -20.35 -9.50
C ARG A 240 14.81 -20.54 -8.64
N HIS A 241 15.90 -19.88 -9.00
CA HIS A 241 17.20 -20.00 -8.35
C HIS A 241 17.54 -18.80 -7.45
N LEU A 242 16.69 -17.78 -7.41
CA LEU A 242 16.73 -16.71 -6.40
C LEU A 242 16.25 -17.25 -5.04
#